data_AF-A0A0X9A1V6-F1
#
_entry.id   AF-A0A0X9A1V6-F1
#
_cell.length_a   1.000
_cell.length_b   1.000
_cell.length_c   1.000
_cell.angle_alpha   90.00
_cell.angle_beta   90.00
_cell.angle_gamma   90.00
#
_symmetry.space_group_name_H-M   'P 1'
#
loop_
_entity.id
_entity.type
_entity.pdbx_description
1 polymer ?
#
loop_
_entity_poly.entity_id
_entity_poly.type
_entity_poly.pdbx_seq_one_letter_code
_entity_poly.pdbx_strand_id
1 'polypeptide(L)'
;MTKPHVGGSIEELLERSGRFFTPGQFSDDLRTVTRQGGRQGDVFYRDRWSHDKVVRSTHGVNCTGSCSWKIYVKDGIITWETQETDYPSVGPDRPEYEPRGCPRGAAFSWYTYSPTRVRYPYARGVLVQMYREAKDRLKDPVLAWADIQGDPVRRKRYHQARGKGGLVRVTWAEATEMIAAAHVHTIKTYGPDRVAGFSPIPAMSMVSFAAGSRFVELLGGV
;
A
#
# COMPACT_ATOMS: atom_id res chain seq x y z
N MET A 1 20.78 -19.90 -54.83
CA MET A 1 21.24 -19.77 -53.43
C MET A 1 22.59 -20.46 -53.32
N THR A 2 23.65 -19.69 -53.12
CA THR A 2 25.02 -20.15 -52.95
C THR A 2 25.13 -21.01 -51.68
N LYS A 3 25.59 -22.27 -51.80
CA LYS A 3 25.96 -23.08 -50.64
C LYS A 3 27.06 -22.34 -49.86
N PRO A 4 26.88 -22.01 -48.57
CA PRO A 4 27.98 -21.50 -47.76
C PRO A 4 28.98 -22.66 -47.61
N HIS A 5 30.13 -22.56 -48.28
CA HIS A 5 31.17 -23.58 -48.23
C HIS A 5 32.04 -23.30 -47.00
N VAL A 6 31.70 -23.92 -45.88
CA VAL A 6 32.58 -23.99 -44.71
C VAL A 6 32.71 -25.46 -44.37
N GLY A 7 33.75 -26.10 -44.92
CA GLY A 7 34.09 -27.49 -44.59
C GLY A 7 34.26 -28.45 -45.76
N GLY A 8 34.94 -29.57 -45.50
CA GLY A 8 35.12 -30.70 -46.42
C GLY A 8 33.92 -31.66 -46.41
N SER A 9 33.91 -32.67 -47.29
CA SER A 9 32.79 -33.63 -47.43
C SER A 9 32.46 -34.40 -46.15
N ILE A 10 33.47 -34.65 -45.30
CA ILE A 10 33.30 -35.30 -43.99
C ILE A 10 32.57 -34.37 -43.01
N GLU A 11 32.83 -33.07 -43.06
CA GLU A 11 32.20 -32.08 -42.20
C GLU A 11 30.71 -31.89 -42.57
N GLU A 12 30.39 -31.80 -43.87
CA GLU A 12 29.01 -31.78 -44.37
C GLU A 12 28.26 -33.07 -43.99
N LEU A 13 28.94 -34.23 -44.02
CA LEU A 13 28.34 -35.49 -43.59
C LEU A 13 28.05 -35.51 -42.08
N LEU A 14 28.97 -35.03 -41.24
CA LEU A 14 28.80 -34.99 -39.79
C LEU A 14 27.67 -34.05 -39.36
N GLU A 15 27.61 -32.85 -39.96
CA GLU A 15 26.53 -31.87 -39.72
C GLU A 15 25.16 -32.46 -40.10
N ARG A 16 25.06 -33.08 -41.28
CA ARG A 16 23.82 -33.74 -41.73
C ARG A 16 23.46 -34.97 -40.90
N SER A 17 24.43 -35.65 -40.31
CA SER A 17 24.20 -36.87 -39.52
C SER A 17 23.72 -36.55 -38.11
N GLY A 18 24.03 -35.37 -37.57
CA GLY A 18 23.59 -34.93 -36.24
C GLY A 18 22.06 -35.01 -36.04
N ARG A 19 21.29 -34.84 -37.11
CA ARG A 19 19.81 -34.94 -37.11
C ARG A 19 19.27 -36.32 -36.72
N PHE A 20 20.05 -37.38 -36.90
CA PHE A 20 19.63 -38.73 -36.53
C PHE A 20 19.82 -39.03 -35.04
N PHE A 21 20.63 -38.24 -34.35
CA PHE A 21 20.96 -38.45 -32.93
C PHE A 21 20.26 -37.46 -31.99
N THR A 22 19.60 -36.44 -32.53
CA THR A 22 18.90 -35.41 -31.75
C THR A 22 17.41 -35.39 -32.10
N PRO A 23 16.50 -35.54 -31.11
CA PRO A 23 15.07 -35.46 -31.37
C PRO A 23 14.63 -34.06 -31.82
N GLY A 24 13.76 -34.00 -32.83
CA GLY A 24 13.12 -32.78 -33.32
C GLY A 24 13.03 -32.73 -34.85
N GLN A 25 12.28 -31.74 -35.35
CA GLN A 25 12.19 -31.44 -36.78
C GLN A 25 13.25 -30.40 -37.14
N PHE A 26 14.20 -30.80 -38.00
CA PHE A 26 15.25 -29.93 -38.50
C PHE A 26 14.74 -29.11 -39.70
N SER A 27 15.19 -27.86 -39.82
CA SER A 27 14.98 -27.08 -41.05
C SER A 27 15.79 -27.66 -42.22
N ASP A 28 15.38 -27.32 -43.45
CA ASP A 28 16.04 -27.82 -44.67
C ASP A 28 17.53 -27.41 -44.75
N ASP A 29 17.88 -26.28 -44.17
CA ASP A 29 19.24 -25.77 -44.05
C ASP A 29 19.97 -26.22 -42.77
N LEU A 30 19.34 -27.08 -41.97
CA LEU A 30 19.84 -27.66 -40.71
C LEU A 30 20.18 -26.66 -39.59
N ARG A 31 19.82 -25.38 -39.72
CA ARG A 31 20.16 -24.34 -38.73
C ARG A 31 19.25 -24.31 -37.51
N THR A 32 18.07 -24.91 -37.59
CA THR A 32 17.09 -24.89 -36.50
C THR A 32 16.54 -26.28 -36.22
N VAL A 33 16.18 -26.52 -34.96
CA VAL A 33 15.51 -27.74 -34.51
C VAL A 33 14.23 -27.35 -33.77
N THR A 34 13.10 -27.74 -34.32
CA THR A 34 11.79 -27.55 -33.70
C THR A 34 11.44 -28.78 -32.86
N ARG A 35 11.10 -28.58 -31.59
CA ARG A 35 10.67 -29.65 -30.68
C ARG A 35 9.23 -29.42 -30.23
N GLN A 36 8.51 -30.51 -30.00
CA GLN A 36 7.18 -30.48 -29.40
C GLN A 36 7.27 -30.97 -27.94
N GLY A 37 6.56 -30.31 -27.03
CA GLY A 37 6.58 -30.66 -25.60
C GLY A 37 7.73 -30.04 -24.80
N GLY A 38 8.01 -30.58 -23.62
CA GLY A 38 9.08 -30.10 -22.72
C GLY A 38 8.81 -28.76 -22.02
N ARG A 39 7.54 -28.31 -22.00
CA ARG A 39 7.11 -27.00 -21.46
C ARG A 39 6.42 -27.08 -20.09
N GLN A 40 6.59 -28.18 -19.37
CA GLN A 40 5.97 -28.38 -18.06
C GLN A 40 6.44 -27.33 -17.03
N GLY A 41 7.68 -26.84 -17.15
CA GLY A 41 8.22 -25.78 -16.30
C GLY A 41 7.48 -24.43 -16.40
N ASP A 42 6.82 -24.15 -17.53
CA ASP A 42 6.05 -22.91 -17.73
C ASP A 42 4.87 -22.78 -16.73
N VAL A 43 4.38 -23.89 -16.18
CA VAL A 43 3.28 -23.91 -15.20
C VAL A 43 3.61 -23.02 -14.01
N PHE A 44 4.87 -22.94 -13.60
CA PHE A 44 5.32 -22.06 -12.52
C PHE A 44 4.95 -20.58 -12.79
N TYR A 45 5.22 -20.07 -13.99
CA TYR A 45 4.92 -18.68 -14.34
C TYR A 45 3.42 -18.46 -14.60
N ARG A 46 2.72 -19.45 -15.17
CA ARG A 46 1.26 -19.39 -15.36
C ARG A 46 0.54 -19.32 -14.02
N ASP A 47 0.95 -20.13 -13.07
CA ASP A 47 0.42 -20.07 -11.72
C ASP A 47 0.80 -18.76 -11.02
N ARG A 48 2.04 -18.27 -11.17
CA ARG A 48 2.43 -16.97 -10.59
C ARG A 48 1.52 -15.82 -11.05
N TRP A 49 1.06 -15.83 -12.30
CA TRP A 49 0.16 -14.81 -12.86
C TRP A 49 -1.32 -15.03 -12.50
N SER A 50 -1.71 -16.27 -12.21
CA SER A 50 -3.07 -16.59 -11.76
C SER A 50 -3.40 -15.90 -10.44
N HIS A 51 -4.68 -15.64 -10.20
CA HIS A 51 -5.17 -14.90 -9.05
C HIS A 51 -6.62 -15.28 -8.76
N ASP A 52 -7.05 -15.08 -7.52
CA ASP A 52 -8.37 -15.46 -7.03
C ASP A 52 -9.44 -14.49 -7.52
N LYS A 53 -9.11 -13.18 -7.47
CA LYS A 53 -10.00 -12.10 -7.87
C LYS A 53 -9.25 -10.81 -8.19
N VAL A 54 -9.95 -9.94 -8.88
CA VAL A 54 -9.56 -8.55 -9.14
C VAL A 54 -10.57 -7.63 -8.49
N VAL A 55 -10.09 -6.61 -7.77
CA VAL A 55 -10.93 -5.60 -7.13
C VAL A 55 -10.57 -4.23 -7.68
N ARG A 56 -11.58 -3.44 -8.06
CA ARG A 56 -11.36 -2.06 -8.47
C ARG A 56 -11.05 -1.17 -7.27
N SER A 57 -9.97 -0.40 -7.36
CA SER A 57 -9.64 0.62 -6.36
C SER A 57 -8.92 1.81 -7.01
N THR A 58 -8.49 2.77 -6.19
CA THR A 58 -7.72 3.97 -6.57
C THR A 58 -6.78 4.38 -5.44
N HIS A 59 -5.90 5.35 -5.69
CA HIS A 59 -4.95 5.86 -4.70
C HIS A 59 -5.40 7.21 -4.14
N GLY A 60 -5.75 7.25 -2.85
CA GLY A 60 -6.09 8.47 -2.12
C GLY A 60 -4.87 9.32 -1.75
N VAL A 61 -4.12 9.76 -2.76
CA VAL A 61 -2.90 10.57 -2.62
C VAL A 61 -2.98 11.80 -3.51
N ASN A 62 -2.41 12.93 -3.07
CA ASN A 62 -2.47 14.21 -3.77
C ASN A 62 -1.53 14.22 -5.00
N CYS A 63 -1.95 13.55 -6.08
CA CYS A 63 -1.15 13.38 -7.29
C CYS A 63 -1.86 13.81 -8.57
N THR A 64 -3.09 14.32 -8.49
CA THR A 64 -4.02 14.64 -9.59
C THR A 64 -4.40 13.47 -10.52
N GLY A 65 -3.77 12.31 -10.34
CA GLY A 65 -3.94 11.15 -11.20
C GLY A 65 -5.36 10.58 -11.18
N SER A 66 -5.95 10.33 -10.00
CA SER A 66 -7.27 9.68 -9.91
C SER A 66 -7.40 8.41 -10.76
N CYS A 67 -6.30 7.66 -10.89
CA CYS A 67 -6.22 6.48 -11.75
C CYS A 67 -6.95 5.31 -11.09
N SER A 68 -7.84 4.64 -11.83
CA SER A 68 -8.45 3.38 -11.42
C SER A 68 -7.49 2.21 -11.66
N TRP A 69 -7.43 1.29 -10.70
CA TRP A 69 -6.52 0.13 -10.71
C TRP A 69 -7.27 -1.18 -10.44
N LYS A 70 -6.77 -2.23 -11.07
CA LYS A 70 -7.05 -3.64 -10.81
C LYS A 70 -6.14 -4.09 -9.67
N ILE A 71 -6.71 -4.32 -8.49
CA ILE A 71 -5.99 -4.88 -7.34
C ILE A 71 -6.12 -6.39 -7.39
N TYR A 72 -5.00 -7.09 -7.55
CA TYR A 72 -4.97 -8.55 -7.65
C TYR A 72 -4.85 -9.17 -6.27
N VAL A 73 -5.73 -10.12 -5.99
CA VAL A 73 -5.70 -10.94 -4.78
C VAL A 73 -5.40 -12.38 -5.18
N LYS A 74 -4.38 -12.98 -4.57
CA LYS A 74 -4.02 -14.39 -4.73
C LYS A 74 -3.74 -14.96 -3.35
N ASP A 75 -4.24 -16.16 -3.07
CA ASP A 75 -4.12 -16.83 -1.77
C ASP A 75 -4.63 -15.95 -0.61
N GLY A 76 -5.69 -15.18 -0.86
CA GLY A 76 -6.30 -14.27 0.11
C GLY A 76 -5.47 -13.03 0.48
N ILE A 77 -4.33 -12.77 -0.17
CA ILE A 77 -3.52 -11.56 0.04
C ILE A 77 -3.45 -10.67 -1.20
N ILE A 78 -3.29 -9.36 -1.00
CA ILE A 78 -3.02 -8.42 -2.09
C ILE A 78 -1.60 -8.66 -2.60
N THR A 79 -1.44 -8.94 -3.90
CA THR A 79 -0.14 -9.32 -4.47
C THR A 79 0.48 -8.23 -5.34
N TRP A 80 -0.27 -7.69 -6.29
CA TRP A 80 0.16 -6.61 -7.18
C TRP A 80 -1.06 -5.82 -7.70
N GLU A 81 -0.80 -4.78 -8.48
CA GLU A 81 -1.82 -3.99 -9.15
C GLU A 81 -1.40 -3.66 -10.58
N THR A 82 -2.38 -3.59 -11.48
CA THR A 82 -2.23 -3.03 -12.82
C THR A 82 -3.33 -2.02 -13.07
N GLN A 83 -3.16 -1.14 -14.05
CA GLN A 83 -4.17 -0.14 -14.32
C GLN A 83 -5.48 -0.77 -14.83
N GLU A 84 -6.59 -0.13 -14.51
CA GLU A 84 -7.84 -0.32 -15.26
C GLU A 84 -7.76 0.42 -16.60
N THR A 85 -8.47 -0.10 -17.60
CA THR A 85 -8.44 0.43 -18.97
C THR A 85 -9.84 0.67 -19.53
N ASP A 86 -10.87 0.63 -18.68
CA ASP A 86 -12.28 0.71 -19.06
C ASP A 86 -12.90 2.06 -18.69
N TYR A 87 -12.10 3.13 -18.74
CA TYR A 87 -12.66 4.48 -18.64
C TYR A 87 -13.67 4.71 -19.77
N PRO A 88 -14.76 5.46 -19.54
CA PRO A 88 -15.67 5.86 -20.61
C PRO A 88 -14.90 6.54 -21.75
N SER A 89 -15.23 6.18 -22.99
CA SER A 89 -14.56 6.73 -24.17
C SER A 89 -14.72 8.24 -24.27
N VAL A 90 -13.66 8.93 -24.70
CA VAL A 90 -13.70 10.38 -24.97
C VAL A 90 -14.20 10.73 -26.38
N GLY A 91 -14.60 9.74 -27.18
CA GLY A 91 -15.01 9.90 -28.57
C GLY A 91 -13.88 9.61 -29.57
N PRO A 92 -14.21 9.48 -30.86
CA PRO A 92 -13.27 9.01 -31.88
C PRO A 92 -12.22 10.03 -32.31
N ASP A 93 -12.39 11.31 -31.95
CA ASP A 93 -11.51 12.42 -32.35
C ASP A 93 -10.31 12.63 -31.42
N ARG A 94 -10.20 11.85 -30.33
CA ARG A 94 -9.20 12.04 -29.27
C ARG A 94 -8.65 10.70 -28.78
N PRO A 95 -7.40 10.67 -28.28
CA PRO A 95 -6.87 9.48 -27.63
C PRO A 95 -7.58 9.21 -26.31
N GLU A 96 -7.74 7.94 -25.99
CA GLU A 96 -8.36 7.50 -24.74
C GLU A 96 -7.50 7.80 -23.50
N TYR A 97 -8.15 7.82 -22.32
CA TYR A 97 -7.44 8.03 -21.05
C TYR A 97 -6.62 6.84 -20.60
N GLU A 98 -7.00 5.63 -21.02
CA GLU A 98 -6.34 4.40 -20.59
C GLU A 98 -4.86 4.35 -21.06
N PRO A 99 -3.95 3.76 -20.26
CA PRO A 99 -4.17 3.13 -18.95
C PRO A 99 -4.06 4.10 -17.76
N ARG A 100 -3.69 5.37 -17.96
CA ARG A 100 -3.18 6.25 -16.89
C ARG A 100 -2.08 5.55 -16.06
N GLY A 101 -2.06 5.77 -14.75
CA GLY A 101 -1.12 5.15 -13.81
C GLY A 101 0.24 5.86 -13.75
N CYS A 102 1.06 5.47 -12.77
CA CYS A 102 2.42 5.98 -12.59
C CYS A 102 3.25 4.97 -11.78
N PRO A 103 4.60 5.06 -11.77
CA PRO A 103 5.43 4.09 -11.03
C PRO A 103 5.20 4.11 -9.53
N ARG A 104 4.71 5.23 -8.96
CA ARG A 104 4.36 5.31 -7.53
C ARG A 104 3.10 4.50 -7.22
N GLY A 105 2.09 4.58 -8.10
CA GLY A 105 0.87 3.79 -7.97
C GLY A 105 1.12 2.29 -8.14
N ALA A 106 1.95 1.91 -9.11
CA ALA A 106 2.30 0.50 -9.36
C ALA A 106 3.01 -0.20 -8.18
N ALA A 107 3.54 0.57 -7.23
CA ALA A 107 4.25 0.04 -6.05
C ALA A 107 3.41 0.10 -4.77
N PHE A 108 2.15 0.52 -4.82
CA PHE A 108 1.37 0.83 -3.61
C PHE A 108 1.06 -0.43 -2.78
N SER A 109 0.82 -1.56 -3.43
CA SER A 109 0.60 -2.89 -2.82
C SER A 109 1.69 -3.27 -1.81
N TRP A 110 2.93 -2.78 -1.97
CA TRP A 110 4.03 -2.99 -1.03
C TRP A 110 3.68 -2.57 0.41
N TYR A 111 2.99 -1.43 0.59
CA TYR A 111 2.67 -0.88 1.90
C TYR A 111 1.74 -1.78 2.74
N THR A 112 0.98 -2.66 2.09
CA THR A 112 -0.03 -3.49 2.77
C THR A 112 0.60 -4.35 3.86
N TYR A 113 1.74 -4.97 3.55
CA TYR A 113 2.43 -5.93 4.43
C TYR A 113 3.88 -5.52 4.75
N SER A 114 4.31 -4.33 4.34
CA SER A 114 5.67 -3.85 4.57
C SER A 114 6.02 -3.77 6.06
N PRO A 115 7.32 -3.78 6.41
CA PRO A 115 7.79 -3.55 7.78
C PRO A 115 7.35 -2.20 8.38
N THR A 116 6.98 -1.24 7.53
CA THR A 116 6.55 0.11 7.94
C THR A 116 5.06 0.23 8.19
N ARG A 117 4.28 -0.84 7.96
CA ARG A 117 2.82 -0.83 8.19
C ARG A 117 2.49 -0.60 9.67
N VAL A 118 1.69 0.43 9.96
CA VAL A 118 1.09 0.61 11.28
C VAL A 118 0.00 -0.44 11.49
N ARG A 119 0.21 -1.36 12.43
CA ARG A 119 -0.68 -2.51 12.69
C ARG A 119 -1.61 -2.32 13.90
N TYR A 120 -1.19 -1.51 14.86
CA TYR A 120 -1.89 -1.31 16.12
C TYR A 120 -1.93 0.18 16.47
N PRO A 121 -2.84 0.60 17.36
CA PRO A 121 -2.72 1.88 18.03
C PRO A 121 -1.41 1.94 18.82
N TYR A 122 -0.68 3.03 18.67
CA TYR A 122 0.55 3.29 19.41
C TYR A 122 0.45 4.66 20.09
N ALA A 123 0.91 4.73 21.33
CA ALA A 123 0.99 5.97 22.10
C ALA A 123 2.37 6.09 22.74
N ARG A 124 2.78 7.31 23.11
CA ARG A 124 4.08 7.53 23.75
C ARG A 124 4.08 6.89 25.14
N GLY A 125 5.02 6.00 25.42
CA GLY A 125 5.05 5.22 26.68
C GLY A 125 4.99 6.09 27.94
N VAL A 126 5.77 7.18 27.99
CA VAL A 126 5.74 8.09 29.15
C VAL A 126 4.39 8.79 29.34
N LEU A 127 3.64 9.06 28.27
CA LEU A 127 2.29 9.63 28.37
C LEU A 127 1.31 8.57 28.88
N VAL A 128 1.37 7.36 28.32
CA VAL A 128 0.50 6.24 28.71
C VAL A 128 0.68 5.90 30.19
N GLN A 129 1.93 5.86 30.67
CA GLN A 129 2.24 5.62 32.07
C GLN A 129 1.57 6.67 32.97
N MET A 130 1.83 7.96 32.72
CA MET A 130 1.24 9.04 33.52
C MET A 130 -0.30 9.04 33.46
N TYR A 131 -0.87 8.70 32.30
CA TYR A 131 -2.31 8.61 32.12
C TYR A 131 -2.93 7.46 32.91
N ARG A 132 -2.32 6.27 32.90
CA ARG A 132 -2.79 5.14 33.71
C ARG A 132 -2.70 5.44 35.20
N GLU A 133 -1.57 5.97 35.67
CA GLU A 133 -1.39 6.37 37.07
C GLU A 133 -2.43 7.42 37.52
N ALA A 134 -2.69 8.43 36.67
CA ALA A 134 -3.70 9.45 36.95
C ALA A 134 -5.12 8.89 36.93
N LYS A 135 -5.45 8.01 35.96
CA LYS A 135 -6.76 7.37 35.87
C LYS A 135 -7.01 6.43 37.03
N ASP A 136 -6.01 5.69 37.48
CA ASP A 136 -6.13 4.82 38.64
C ASP A 136 -6.40 5.60 39.93
N ARG A 137 -5.84 6.80 40.06
CA ARG A 137 -6.10 7.67 41.21
C ARG A 137 -7.43 8.42 41.13
N LEU A 138 -7.75 8.99 39.97
CA LEU A 138 -8.87 9.93 39.80
C LEU A 138 -10.15 9.27 39.29
N LYS A 139 -10.06 8.06 38.75
CA LYS A 139 -11.16 7.23 38.20
C LYS A 139 -11.95 7.84 37.03
N ASP A 140 -11.79 9.12 36.76
CA ASP A 140 -12.36 9.82 35.61
C ASP A 140 -11.26 10.12 34.56
N PRO A 141 -11.46 9.75 33.29
CA PRO A 141 -10.45 9.92 32.25
C PRO A 141 -10.20 11.40 31.88
N VAL A 142 -11.20 12.28 32.01
CA VAL A 142 -11.07 13.73 31.78
C VAL A 142 -10.27 14.36 32.91
N LEU A 143 -10.52 13.97 34.16
CA LEU A 143 -9.72 14.42 35.31
C LEU A 143 -8.28 13.88 35.24
N ALA A 144 -8.09 12.64 34.79
CA ALA A 144 -6.76 12.07 34.55
C ALA A 144 -5.97 12.87 33.50
N TRP A 145 -6.62 13.30 32.43
CA TRP A 145 -5.98 14.16 31.44
C TRP A 145 -5.67 15.55 31.99
N ALA A 146 -6.61 16.15 32.74
CA ALA A 146 -6.45 17.45 33.39
C ALA A 146 -5.25 17.46 34.34
N ASP A 147 -5.06 16.40 35.12
CA ASP A 147 -3.94 16.22 36.05
C ASP A 147 -2.57 16.23 35.35
N ILE A 148 -2.47 15.66 34.14
CA ILE A 148 -1.23 15.69 33.35
C ILE A 148 -1.00 17.06 32.72
N GLN A 149 -2.06 17.70 32.19
CA GLN A 149 -1.93 19.00 31.51
C GLN A 149 -1.71 20.16 32.49
N GLY A 150 -2.27 20.05 33.70
CA GLY A 150 -2.15 21.04 34.77
C GLY A 150 -0.78 21.05 35.46
N ASP A 151 0.01 19.98 35.33
CA ASP A 151 1.38 19.91 35.84
C ASP A 151 2.41 20.23 34.72
N PRO A 152 3.12 21.38 34.80
CA PRO A 152 4.10 21.77 33.78
C PRO A 152 5.25 20.77 33.60
N VAL A 153 5.65 20.06 34.67
CA VAL A 153 6.74 19.09 34.65
C VAL A 153 6.28 17.83 33.91
N ARG A 154 5.11 17.28 34.25
CA ARG A 154 4.53 16.12 33.56
C ARG A 154 4.25 16.43 32.10
N ARG A 155 3.66 17.60 31.81
CA ARG A 155 3.41 18.05 30.44
C ARG A 155 4.69 18.14 29.62
N LYS A 156 5.73 18.78 30.17
CA LYS A 156 7.04 18.92 29.51
C LYS A 156 7.69 17.55 29.24
N ARG A 157 7.55 16.60 30.16
CA ARG A 157 8.15 15.25 30.05
C ARG A 157 7.75 14.53 28.77
N TYR A 158 6.45 14.44 28.46
CA TYR A 158 6.02 13.74 27.25
C TYR A 158 6.19 14.59 25.96
N HIS A 159 6.12 15.93 26.08
CA HIS A 159 6.43 16.82 24.96
C HIS A 159 7.86 16.64 24.46
N GLN A 160 8.84 16.59 25.37
CA GLN A 160 10.26 16.43 25.02
C GLN A 160 10.62 15.05 24.47
N ALA A 161 9.72 14.06 24.62
CA ALA A 161 9.86 12.72 24.07
C ALA A 161 9.32 12.59 22.62
N ARG A 162 8.69 13.63 22.06
CA ARG A 162 8.23 13.63 20.66
C ARG A 162 9.43 13.49 19.72
N GLY A 163 9.31 12.59 18.73
CA GLY A 163 10.37 12.30 17.77
C GLY A 163 11.51 11.38 18.26
N LYS A 164 11.48 10.89 19.51
CA LYS A 164 12.60 10.15 20.13
C LYS A 164 12.35 8.65 20.36
N GLY A 165 11.39 8.04 19.64
CA GLY A 165 11.01 6.64 19.89
C GLY A 165 10.34 6.40 21.26
N GLY A 166 10.18 5.15 21.68
CA GLY A 166 9.43 4.83 22.91
C GLY A 166 7.91 4.86 22.72
N LEU A 167 7.43 4.45 21.55
CA LEU A 167 6.02 4.14 21.34
C LEU A 167 5.72 2.77 21.94
N VAL A 168 4.60 2.67 22.64
CA VAL A 168 4.07 1.41 23.16
C VAL A 168 2.74 1.11 22.48
N ARG A 169 2.48 -0.18 22.25
CA ARG A 169 1.17 -0.62 21.75
C ARG A 169 0.12 -0.36 22.82
N VAL A 170 -1.02 0.19 22.41
CA VAL A 170 -2.21 0.38 23.24
C VAL A 170 -3.43 -0.25 22.57
N THR A 171 -4.52 -0.43 23.32
CA THR A 171 -5.78 -0.90 22.74
C THR A 171 -6.50 0.26 22.05
N TRP A 172 -7.45 -0.07 21.16
CA TRP A 172 -8.34 0.95 20.60
C TRP A 172 -9.10 1.68 21.70
N ALA A 173 -9.66 0.95 22.67
CA ALA A 173 -10.39 1.54 23.79
C ALA A 173 -9.56 2.56 24.59
N GLU A 174 -8.30 2.24 24.92
CA GLU A 174 -7.40 3.13 25.64
C GLU A 174 -7.04 4.37 24.79
N ALA A 175 -6.70 4.17 23.52
CA ALA A 175 -6.41 5.28 22.62
C ALA A 175 -7.60 6.23 22.45
N THR A 176 -8.80 5.69 22.21
CA THR A 176 -10.02 6.49 22.02
C THR A 176 -10.45 7.20 23.29
N GLU A 177 -10.34 6.56 24.46
CA GLU A 177 -10.63 7.18 25.76
C GLU A 177 -9.70 8.35 26.04
N MET A 178 -8.38 8.18 25.85
CA MET A 178 -7.39 9.25 26.00
C MET A 178 -7.68 10.43 25.05
N ILE A 179 -7.98 10.15 23.78
CA ILE A 179 -8.32 11.17 22.79
C ILE A 179 -9.60 11.91 23.19
N ALA A 180 -10.67 11.19 23.57
CA ALA A 180 -11.93 11.80 23.98
C ALA A 180 -11.76 12.66 25.24
N ALA A 181 -11.05 12.16 26.24
CA ALA A 181 -10.72 12.91 27.45
C ALA A 181 -9.96 14.21 27.15
N ALA A 182 -9.00 14.14 26.22
CA ALA A 182 -8.25 15.30 25.77
C ALA A 182 -9.15 16.34 25.10
N HIS A 183 -10.09 15.92 24.25
CA HIS A 183 -11.05 16.81 23.60
C HIS A 183 -11.98 17.45 24.63
N VAL A 184 -12.62 16.66 25.49
CA VAL A 184 -13.56 17.15 26.50
C VAL A 184 -12.89 18.13 27.46
N HIS A 185 -11.70 17.80 27.97
CA HIS A 185 -10.93 18.72 28.81
C HIS A 185 -10.60 20.02 28.06
N THR A 186 -10.12 19.93 26.82
CA THR A 186 -9.73 21.12 26.05
C THR A 186 -10.93 22.02 25.77
N ILE A 187 -12.05 21.46 25.32
CA ILE A 187 -13.28 22.19 25.07
C ILE A 187 -13.78 22.86 26.36
N LYS A 188 -13.83 22.12 27.47
CA LYS A 188 -14.32 22.63 28.75
C LYS A 188 -13.44 23.76 29.31
N THR A 189 -12.12 23.63 29.21
CA THR A 189 -11.17 24.55 29.85
C THR A 189 -10.84 25.75 28.98
N TYR A 190 -10.77 25.59 27.65
CA TYR A 190 -10.24 26.61 26.74
C TYR A 190 -11.18 27.00 25.60
N GLY A 191 -12.27 26.26 25.39
CA GLY A 191 -13.18 26.45 24.26
C GLY A 191 -12.92 25.46 23.11
N PRO A 192 -13.93 25.23 22.25
CA PRO A 192 -13.85 24.23 21.20
C PRO A 192 -12.92 24.58 20.05
N ASP A 193 -12.69 25.87 19.79
CA ASP A 193 -11.77 26.39 18.78
C ASP A 193 -10.27 26.13 19.09
N ARG A 194 -9.96 25.55 20.26
CA ARG A 194 -8.62 25.03 20.60
C ARG A 194 -8.42 23.58 20.16
N VAL A 195 -9.46 22.95 19.61
CA VAL A 195 -9.37 21.68 18.89
C VAL A 195 -9.27 22.00 17.40
N ALA A 196 -8.18 21.58 16.78
CA ALA A 196 -7.95 21.78 15.35
C ALA A 196 -7.71 20.46 14.61
N GLY A 197 -8.25 20.34 13.40
CA GLY A 197 -8.04 19.24 12.49
C GLY A 197 -7.23 19.65 11.27
N PHE A 198 -6.25 18.85 10.86
CA PHE A 198 -5.53 19.06 9.60
C PHE A 198 -5.66 17.83 8.72
N SER A 199 -6.38 17.98 7.61
CA SER A 199 -6.54 16.96 6.56
C SER A 199 -6.61 17.69 5.23
N PRO A 200 -5.67 17.49 4.29
CA PRO A 200 -5.67 18.22 3.04
C PRO A 200 -6.45 17.50 1.93
N ILE A 201 -6.75 18.24 0.86
CA ILE A 201 -7.25 17.75 -0.45
C ILE A 201 -8.37 16.71 -0.34
N PRO A 202 -9.64 17.12 -0.22
CA PRO A 202 -10.77 16.19 -0.11
C PRO A 202 -10.97 15.33 -1.37
N ALA A 203 -10.58 15.83 -2.54
CA ALA A 203 -10.85 15.20 -3.84
C ALA A 203 -10.23 13.80 -3.99
N MET A 204 -9.13 13.50 -3.29
CA MET A 204 -8.45 12.20 -3.41
C MET A 204 -9.13 11.10 -2.59
N SER A 205 -9.89 11.45 -1.54
CA SER A 205 -10.55 10.48 -0.65
C SER A 205 -11.64 11.17 0.18
N MET A 206 -12.78 11.45 -0.45
CA MET A 206 -13.82 12.35 0.08
C MET A 206 -14.33 11.95 1.46
N VAL A 207 -14.71 10.69 1.64
CA VAL A 207 -15.24 10.19 2.92
C VAL A 207 -14.14 10.14 4.00
N SER A 208 -12.91 9.78 3.63
CA SER A 208 -11.77 9.79 4.56
C SER A 208 -11.46 11.19 5.07
N PHE A 209 -11.54 12.20 4.21
CA PHE A 209 -11.44 13.60 4.61
C PHE A 209 -12.60 13.99 5.53
N ALA A 210 -13.84 13.72 5.09
CA ALA A 210 -15.05 14.12 5.80
C ALA A 210 -15.17 13.50 7.19
N ALA A 211 -14.63 12.30 7.43
CA ALA A 211 -14.66 11.65 8.74
C ALA A 211 -14.05 12.52 9.85
N GLY A 212 -12.86 13.10 9.59
CA GLY A 212 -12.18 13.99 10.54
C GLY A 212 -12.84 15.36 10.61
N SER A 213 -13.11 15.98 9.46
CA SER A 213 -13.71 17.32 9.39
C SER A 213 -15.07 17.36 10.08
N ARG A 214 -15.96 16.40 9.79
CA ARG A 214 -17.27 16.30 10.44
C ARG A 214 -17.15 16.16 11.96
N PHE A 215 -16.21 15.36 12.45
CA PHE A 215 -16.01 15.18 13.89
C PHE A 215 -15.57 16.51 14.55
N VAL A 216 -14.59 17.20 13.97
CA VAL A 216 -14.08 18.46 14.53
C VAL A 216 -15.12 19.58 14.44
N GLU A 217 -15.82 19.71 13.32
CA GLU A 217 -16.88 20.71 13.12
C GLU A 217 -18.05 20.52 14.09
N LEU A 218 -18.48 19.28 14.34
CA LEU A 218 -19.55 19.00 15.31
C LEU A 218 -19.16 19.33 16.75
N LEU A 219 -17.86 19.33 17.06
CA LEU A 219 -17.35 19.78 18.36
C LEU A 219 -17.21 21.31 18.44
N GLY A 220 -17.33 22.02 17.32
CA GLY A 220 -17.07 23.47 17.22
C GLY A 220 -15.58 23.83 17.05
N GLY A 221 -14.74 22.88 16.64
CA GLY A 221 -13.33 23.10 16.33
C GLY A 221 -13.10 23.65 14.92
N VAL A 222 -11.83 23.77 14.53
CA VAL A 222 -11.39 24.40 13.25
C VAL A 222 -10.49 23.50 12.40
#